data_AF-A0A2V9LDQ3-F1
#
_entry.id   AF-A0A2V9LDQ3-F1
#
_cell.length_a   1.000
_cell.length_b   1.000
_cell.length_c   1.000
_cell.angle_alpha   90.00
_cell.angle_beta   90.00
_cell.angle_gamma   90.00
#
_symmetry.space_group_name_H-M   'P 1'
#
loop_
_entity.id
_entity.type
_entity.pdbx_description
1 polymer ?
#
loop_
_entity_poly.entity_id
_entity_poly.type
_entity_poly.pdbx_seq_one_letter_code
_entity_poly.pdbx_strand_id
1 'polypeptide(L)'
;MNAQTHGPSPNLTVNTANNRVTDTGYAYDAAGNVTNDGFHTYTWDADANMRTVDSTSVTFDALDRPVEKAVGTTYTQFVYSP
;
A
#
# COMPACT_ATOMS: atom_id res chain seq x y z
N MET A 1 -14.56 36.82 2.97
CA MET A 1 -14.95 35.44 3.31
C MET A 1 -14.04 34.52 2.54
N ASN A 2 -13.11 33.81 3.18
CA ASN A 2 -12.28 32.81 2.51
C ASN A 2 -12.65 31.45 3.11
N ALA A 3 -13.52 30.72 2.42
CA ALA A 3 -13.93 29.39 2.83
C ALA A 3 -12.79 28.43 2.50
N GLN A 4 -11.95 28.15 3.50
CA GLN A 4 -10.88 27.18 3.37
C GLN A 4 -11.49 25.78 3.45
N THR A 5 -11.87 25.22 2.29
CA THR A 5 -12.40 23.86 2.15
C THR A 5 -11.29 22.83 2.34
N HIS A 6 -11.07 22.40 3.57
CA HIS A 6 -10.43 21.12 3.83
C HIS A 6 -11.52 20.17 4.33
N GLY A 7 -11.69 19.03 3.65
CA GLY A 7 -12.50 17.94 4.16
C GLY A 7 -12.01 17.51 5.55
N PRO A 8 -12.80 16.76 6.32
CA PRO A 8 -12.37 16.30 7.64
C PRO A 8 -11.03 15.58 7.54
N SER A 9 -10.02 16.09 8.24
CA SER A 9 -8.77 15.37 8.45
C SER A 9 -9.08 14.07 9.19
N PRO A 10 -8.60 12.90 8.73
CA PRO A 10 -8.84 11.65 9.45
C PRO A 10 -8.23 11.76 10.85
N ASN A 11 -9.06 11.54 11.88
CA ASN A 11 -8.59 11.41 13.26
C ASN A 11 -8.20 9.95 13.48
N LEU A 12 -6.94 9.62 13.23
CA LEU A 12 -6.44 8.25 13.35
C LEU A 12 -6.00 7.96 14.79
N THR A 13 -6.38 6.78 15.31
CA THR A 13 -5.79 6.27 16.56
C THR A 13 -4.53 5.47 16.23
N VAL A 14 -3.39 5.88 16.77
CA VAL A 14 -2.09 5.22 16.54
C VAL A 14 -1.57 4.62 17.83
N ASN A 15 -1.19 3.35 17.78
CA ASN A 15 -0.46 2.70 18.85
C ASN A 15 0.98 3.22 18.88
N THR A 16 1.34 3.90 19.97
CA THR A 16 2.65 4.53 20.13
C THR A 16 3.80 3.54 20.30
N ALA A 17 3.53 2.29 20.67
CA ALA A 17 4.57 1.28 20.87
C ALA A 17 5.10 0.69 19.55
N ASN A 18 4.29 0.68 18.48
CA ASN A 18 4.69 0.13 17.18
C ASN A 18 4.33 1.03 15.98
N ASN A 19 3.85 2.25 16.23
CA ASN A 19 3.48 3.24 15.22
C ASN A 19 2.48 2.72 14.18
N ARG A 20 1.48 1.94 14.61
CA ARG A 20 0.42 1.38 13.74
C ARG A 20 -0.93 1.99 14.07
N VAL A 21 -1.76 2.17 13.04
CA VAL A 21 -3.15 2.59 13.21
C VAL A 21 -3.94 1.43 13.82
N THR A 22 -4.78 1.72 14.82
CA THR A 22 -5.60 0.70 15.51
C THR A 22 -7.09 0.85 15.25
N ASP A 23 -7.46 1.80 14.39
CA ASP A 23 -8.86 2.00 14.01
C ASP A 23 -9.41 0.77 13.29
N THR A 24 -10.71 0.54 13.43
CA THR A 24 -11.39 -0.61 12.81
C THR A 24 -11.15 -0.64 11.31
N GLY A 25 -10.80 -1.82 10.78
CA GLY A 25 -10.52 -2.04 9.36
C GLY A 25 -9.03 -2.08 9.05
N TYR A 26 -8.19 -1.40 9.83
CA TYR A 26 -6.74 -1.52 9.67
C TYR A 26 -6.27 -2.91 10.11
N ALA A 27 -5.46 -3.54 9.27
CA ALA A 27 -4.88 -4.84 9.52
C ALA A 27 -3.43 -4.88 9.06
N TYR A 28 -2.64 -5.72 9.73
CA TYR A 28 -1.21 -5.88 9.45
C TYR A 28 -0.84 -7.36 9.47
N ASP A 29 0.15 -7.75 8.67
CA ASP A 29 0.75 -9.08 8.76
C ASP A 29 1.73 -9.18 9.96
N ALA A 30 2.35 -10.35 10.13
CA ALA A 30 3.29 -10.60 11.22
C ALA A 30 4.58 -9.79 11.10
N ALA A 31 5.01 -9.44 9.88
CA ALA A 31 6.16 -8.56 9.64
C ALA A 31 5.83 -7.09 9.92
N GLY A 32 4.53 -6.75 9.93
CA GLY A 32 4.03 -5.42 10.18
C GLY A 32 3.63 -4.63 8.96
N ASN A 33 3.58 -5.27 7.80
CA ASN A 33 3.09 -4.62 6.59
C ASN A 33 1.57 -4.51 6.65
N VAL A 34 1.02 -3.40 6.17
CA VAL A 34 -0.43 -3.18 6.16
C VAL A 34 -1.10 -4.15 5.18
N THR A 35 -2.06 -4.95 5.63
CA THR A 35 -2.84 -5.87 4.77
C THR A 35 -4.23 -5.32 4.46
N ASN A 36 -4.71 -4.36 5.26
CA ASN A 36 -5.91 -3.58 5.01
C ASN A 36 -5.75 -2.19 5.64
N ASP A 37 -6.09 -1.12 4.91
CA ASP A 37 -6.04 0.28 5.40
C ASP A 37 -7.44 0.86 5.71
N GLY A 38 -8.46 0.00 5.76
CA GLY A 38 -9.88 0.35 5.84
C GLY A 38 -10.56 0.54 4.48
N PHE A 39 -9.80 0.67 3.39
CA PHE A 39 -10.32 0.93 2.03
C PHE A 39 -9.87 -0.12 1.01
N HIS A 40 -8.60 -0.50 1.03
CA HIS A 40 -7.97 -1.42 0.10
C HIS A 40 -7.33 -2.59 0.85
N THR A 41 -7.12 -3.68 0.12
CA THR A 41 -6.46 -4.90 0.60
C THR A 41 -5.10 -5.06 -0.06
N TYR A 42 -4.11 -5.49 0.71
CA TYR A 42 -2.72 -5.54 0.26
C TYR A 42 -2.08 -6.91 0.53
N THR A 43 -1.16 -7.29 -0.35
CA THR A 43 -0.26 -8.42 -0.11
C THR A 43 1.19 -8.02 -0.35
N TRP A 44 2.10 -8.74 0.29
CA TRP A 44 3.52 -8.43 0.35
C TRP A 44 4.36 -9.66 0.02
N ASP A 45 5.56 -9.47 -0.52
CA ASP A 45 6.57 -10.51 -0.57
C ASP A 45 7.39 -10.58 0.73
N ALA A 46 8.40 -11.44 0.74
CA ALA A 46 9.26 -11.64 1.89
C ALA A 46 10.19 -10.44 2.17
N ASP A 47 10.44 -9.61 1.16
CA ASP A 47 11.33 -8.46 1.20
C ASP A 47 10.55 -7.14 1.47
N ALA A 48 9.26 -7.26 1.79
CA ALA A 48 8.33 -6.17 2.06
C ALA A 48 8.05 -5.25 0.85
N ASN A 49 8.12 -5.81 -0.37
CA ASN A 49 7.55 -5.17 -1.54
C ASN A 49 6.05 -5.49 -1.66
N MET A 50 5.24 -4.47 -1.96
CA MET A 50 3.80 -4.63 -2.16
C MET A 50 3.53 -5.35 -3.49
N ARG A 51 3.04 -6.60 -3.40
CA ARG A 51 2.71 -7.43 -4.57
C ARG A 51 1.35 -7.12 -5.15
N THR A 52 0.36 -6.84 -4.31
CA THR A 52 -0.99 -6.55 -4.77
C THR A 52 -1.63 -5.43 -3.95
N VAL A 53 -2.45 -4.63 -4.62
CA VAL A 53 -3.48 -3.79 -4.03
C VAL A 53 -4.79 -4.07 -4.74
N ASP A 54 -5.75 -4.64 -4.02
CA ASP A 54 -7.00 -5.18 -4.55
C ASP A 54 -6.80 -6.09 -5.77
N SER A 55 -7.16 -5.61 -6.96
CA SER A 55 -7.03 -6.32 -8.24
C SER A 55 -5.82 -5.89 -9.07
N THR A 56 -5.00 -4.99 -8.55
CA THR A 56 -3.74 -4.55 -9.17
C THR A 56 -2.59 -5.35 -8.60
N SER A 57 -1.72 -5.88 -9.45
CA SER A 57 -0.48 -6.53 -9.02
C SER A 57 0.77 -5.82 -9.55
N VAL A 58 1.87 -5.98 -8.83
CA VAL A 58 3.20 -5.50 -9.19
C VAL A 58 4.19 -6.66 -9.11
N THR A 59 4.99 -6.80 -10.15
CA THR A 59 6.09 -7.78 -10.23
C THR A 59 7.41 -7.04 -10.08
N PHE A 60 8.34 -7.60 -9.29
CA PHE A 60 9.64 -7.03 -9.02
C PHE A 60 10.76 -7.89 -9.63
N ASP A 61 11.87 -7.25 -10.01
CA ASP A 61 13.10 -7.96 -10.31
C ASP A 61 13.85 -8.37 -9.04
N ALA A 62 14.97 -9.08 -9.20
CA ALA A 62 15.80 -9.55 -8.08
C ALA A 62 16.53 -8.42 -7.31
N LEU A 63 16.35 -7.16 -7.71
CA LEU A 63 16.90 -5.98 -7.04
C LEU A 63 15.79 -5.14 -6.39
N ASP A 64 14.60 -5.72 -6.18
CA ASP A 64 13.42 -5.07 -5.61
C ASP A 64 12.90 -3.87 -6.43
N ARG A 65 13.12 -3.88 -7.74
CA ARG A 65 12.59 -2.83 -8.64
C ARG A 65 11.35 -3.34 -9.35
N PRO A 66 10.27 -2.55 -9.42
CA PRO A 66 9.07 -2.96 -10.15
C PRO A 66 9.39 -3.06 -11.64
N VAL A 67 9.08 -4.20 -12.25
CA VAL A 67 9.26 -4.44 -13.70
C VAL A 67 7.94 -4.48 -14.44
N GLU A 68 6.84 -4.81 -13.75
CA GLU A 68 5.51 -4.84 -14.33
C GLU A 68 4.46 -4.39 -13.32
N LYS A 69 3.47 -3.62 -13.78
CA LYS A 69 2.21 -3.40 -13.09
C LYS A 69 1.07 -3.94 -13.96
N ALA A 70 0.24 -4.80 -13.39
CA ALA A 70 -0.96 -5.31 -14.04
C ALA A 70 -2.22 -4.72 -13.35
N VAL A 71 -3.12 -4.14 -14.16
CA VAL A 71 -4.44 -3.66 -13.72
C VAL A 71 -5.49 -4.34 -14.58
N GLY A 72 -6.14 -5.37 -14.06
CA GLY A 72 -7.01 -6.24 -14.85
C GLY A 72 -6.22 -6.92 -15.98
N THR A 73 -6.52 -6.59 -17.23
CA THR A 73 -5.83 -7.12 -18.42
C THR A 73 -4.82 -6.15 -19.03
N THR A 74 -4.64 -4.96 -18.42
CA THR A 74 -3.70 -3.94 -18.89
C THR A 74 -2.38 -4.08 -18.16
N TYR A 75 -1.28 -4.17 -18.91
CA TYR A 75 0.07 -4.33 -18.38
C TYR A 75 0.93 -3.11 -18.72
N THR A 76 1.62 -2.58 -17.71
CA THR A 76 2.64 -1.52 -17.87
C THR A 76 3.99 -2.08 -17.47
N GLN A 77 4.95 -2.03 -18.40
CA GLN A 77 6.33 -2.50 -18.17
C GLN A 77 7.23 -1.32 -17.78
N PHE A 78 8.12 -1.57 -16.82
CA PHE A 78 9.16 -0.63 -16.42
C PHE A 78 10.52 -1.18 -16.85
N VAL A 79 11.24 -0.38 -17.64
CA VAL A 79 12.56 -0.75 -18.16
C VAL A 79 13.59 0.23 -17.62
N TYR A 80 14.63 -0.30 -17.00
CA TYR A 80 15.74 0.47 -16.44
C TYR A 80 16.93 0.41 -17.38
N SER A 81 17.52 1.56 -17.68
CA SER A 81 18.82 1.60 -18.35
C SER A 81 19.94 1.15 -17.39
N PRO A 82 21.06 0.62 -17.93
CA PRO A 82 22.27 0.35 -17.14
C PRO A 82 22.83 1.58 -16.44
#